data_AF-A0A315CN78-F1
#
_entry.id   AF-A0A315CN78-F1
#
_cell.length_a   1.000
_cell.length_b   1.000
_cell.length_c   1.000
_cell.angle_alpha   90.00
_cell.angle_beta   90.00
_cell.angle_gamma   90.00
#
_symmetry.space_group_name_H-M   'P 1'
#
loop_
_entity.id
_entity.type
_entity.pdbx_description
1 polymer ?
#
loop_
_entity_poly.entity_id
_entity_poly.type
_entity_poly.pdbx_seq_one_letter_code
_entity_poly.pdbx_strand_id
1 'polypeptide(L)'
;MKPITLLAVSTLMVLNFGCAKAADLSTFDDIRSQYQNYRDPTRLSYLYNRCAALQLNVSALLQRKGQKKGAQDFENLAQHFMVLSEENEREIDQKRGMKSKETMKTVSRNVANVSEVYSKRMRDNFAKRGEYIVGDTQLESELAECNVPEQFKKKASMN
;
A
#
# COMPACT_ATOMS: atom_id res chain seq x y z
N MET A 1 36.57 60.90 -15.71
CA MET A 1 36.78 59.45 -15.95
C MET A 1 35.57 58.70 -15.39
N LYS A 2 34.90 57.93 -16.26
CA LYS A 2 33.74 57.01 -16.18
C LYS A 2 32.89 56.91 -14.88
N PRO A 3 31.54 56.92 -14.97
CA PRO A 3 30.68 56.42 -13.90
C PRO A 3 30.63 54.88 -13.92
N ILE A 4 30.70 54.27 -12.74
CA ILE A 4 30.56 52.82 -12.53
C ILE A 4 29.07 52.52 -12.33
N THR A 5 28.48 51.82 -13.28
CA THR A 5 27.12 51.28 -13.19
C THR A 5 27.15 50.01 -12.34
N LEU A 6 26.51 50.04 -11.17
CA LEU A 6 26.33 48.87 -10.31
C LEU A 6 25.05 48.14 -10.75
N LEU A 7 25.21 47.00 -11.44
CA LEU A 7 24.11 46.09 -11.77
C LEU A 7 23.79 45.23 -10.54
N ALA A 8 22.69 45.52 -9.86
CA ALA A 8 22.12 44.65 -8.84
C ALA A 8 21.36 43.51 -9.54
N VAL A 9 21.97 42.32 -9.60
CA VAL A 9 21.29 41.08 -10.00
C VAL A 9 20.59 40.51 -8.77
N SER A 10 19.32 40.84 -8.58
CA SER A 10 18.45 40.16 -7.61
C SER A 10 18.04 38.81 -8.17
N THR A 11 18.72 37.75 -7.73
CA THR A 11 18.33 36.36 -7.97
C THR A 11 17.09 36.05 -7.14
N LEU A 12 15.92 36.00 -7.78
CA LEU A 12 14.65 35.60 -7.18
C LEU A 12 14.69 34.07 -6.93
N MET A 13 15.08 33.67 -5.72
CA MET A 13 15.03 32.28 -5.28
C MET A 13 13.58 31.91 -4.96
N VAL A 14 12.88 31.36 -5.95
CA VAL A 14 11.54 30.78 -5.76
C VAL A 14 11.71 29.52 -4.91
N LEU A 15 11.56 29.68 -3.59
CA LEU A 15 11.43 28.56 -2.66
C LEU A 15 10.08 27.90 -2.92
N ASN A 16 10.09 26.93 -3.83
CA ASN A 16 9.04 25.95 -3.99
C ASN A 16 9.02 25.07 -2.73
N PHE A 17 8.38 25.55 -1.66
CA PHE A 17 7.92 24.71 -0.57
C PHE A 17 6.74 23.87 -1.09
N GLY A 18 7.06 22.92 -1.97
CA GLY A 18 6.20 21.79 -2.23
C GLY A 18 6.02 21.07 -0.89
N CYS A 19 4.87 21.29 -0.26
CA CYS A 19 4.46 20.55 0.92
C CYS A 19 4.20 19.12 0.46
N ALA A 20 5.28 18.35 0.29
CA ALA A 20 5.23 16.93 0.05
C ALA A 20 4.69 16.31 1.34
N LYS A 21 3.36 16.25 1.45
CA LYS A 21 2.76 15.27 2.34
C LYS A 21 3.22 13.94 1.79
N ALA A 22 4.09 13.27 2.53
CA ALA A 22 4.37 11.87 2.29
C ALA A 22 3.02 11.18 2.11
N ALA A 23 2.81 10.54 0.96
CA ALA A 23 1.74 9.58 0.87
C ALA A 23 2.02 8.58 2.00
N ASP A 24 1.08 8.39 2.93
CA ASP A 24 1.27 7.52 4.10
C ASP A 24 1.64 6.07 3.67
N LEU A 25 1.42 5.72 2.39
CA LEU A 25 1.89 4.50 1.74
C LEU A 25 2.55 4.80 0.39
N SER A 26 3.74 4.25 0.16
CA SER A 26 4.33 4.15 -1.19
C SER A 26 3.50 3.23 -2.10
N THR A 27 3.61 3.41 -3.42
CA THR A 27 2.88 2.57 -4.38
C THR A 27 3.45 1.15 -4.42
N PHE A 28 2.69 0.19 -4.95
CA PHE A 28 3.20 -1.17 -5.14
C PHE A 28 4.44 -1.23 -6.03
N ASP A 29 4.53 -0.37 -7.06
CA ASP A 29 5.69 -0.33 -7.95
C ASP A 29 6.91 0.29 -7.25
N ASP A 30 6.72 1.28 -6.38
CA ASP A 30 7.79 1.79 -5.51
C ASP A 30 8.30 0.69 -4.56
N ILE A 31 7.40 -0.09 -3.96
CA ILE A 31 7.79 -1.21 -3.09
C ILE A 31 8.54 -2.28 -3.88
N ARG A 32 8.10 -2.61 -5.10
CA ARG A 32 8.82 -3.57 -5.95
C ARG A 32 10.22 -3.07 -6.26
N SER A 33 10.36 -1.83 -6.70
CA SER A 33 11.65 -1.23 -7.08
C SER A 33 12.62 -1.08 -5.91
N GLN A 34 12.16 -0.60 -4.74
CA GLN A 34 13.02 -0.41 -3.56
C GLN A 34 13.73 -1.69 -3.11
N TYR A 35 13.11 -2.85 -3.34
CA TYR A 35 13.60 -4.15 -2.89
C TYR A 35 13.94 -5.08 -4.07
N GLN A 36 14.11 -4.57 -5.29
CA GLN A 36 14.49 -5.38 -6.47
C GLN A 36 15.79 -6.16 -6.24
N ASN A 37 16.77 -5.54 -5.57
CA ASN A 37 18.07 -6.14 -5.30
C ASN A 37 18.07 -7.06 -4.06
N TYR A 38 16.98 -7.06 -3.28
CA TYR A 38 16.86 -7.84 -2.05
C TYR A 38 16.04 -9.10 -2.32
N ARG A 39 16.69 -10.27 -2.35
CA ARG A 39 16.03 -11.58 -2.49
C ARG A 39 15.28 -12.04 -1.21
N ASP A 40 14.84 -11.10 -0.38
CA ASP A 40 14.15 -11.37 0.87
C ASP A 40 12.64 -11.51 0.62
N PRO A 41 11.98 -12.63 1.00
CA PRO A 41 10.55 -12.78 0.78
C PRO A 41 9.71 -11.77 1.57
N THR A 42 10.27 -11.03 2.54
CA THR A 42 9.54 -10.03 3.35
C THR A 42 8.78 -9.00 2.52
N ARG A 43 9.31 -8.60 1.34
CA ARG A 43 8.61 -7.74 0.39
C ARG A 43 7.26 -8.33 -0.03
N LEU A 44 7.25 -9.62 -0.32
CA LEU A 44 6.06 -10.33 -0.77
C LEU A 44 5.01 -10.42 0.35
N SER A 45 5.43 -10.71 1.59
CA SER A 45 4.56 -10.62 2.77
C SER A 45 3.92 -9.24 2.89
N TYR A 46 4.72 -8.17 2.75
CA TYR A 46 4.19 -6.81 2.87
C TYR A 46 3.15 -6.49 1.79
N LEU A 47 3.41 -6.88 0.54
CA LEU A 47 2.47 -6.72 -0.58
C LEU A 47 1.17 -7.51 -0.37
N TYR A 48 1.23 -8.75 0.13
CA TYR A 48 0.04 -9.51 0.49
C TYR A 48 -0.73 -8.88 1.66
N ASN A 49 -0.03 -8.41 2.70
CA ASN A 49 -0.66 -7.73 3.83
C ASN A 49 -1.38 -6.44 3.38
N ARG A 50 -0.80 -5.69 2.44
CA ARG A 50 -1.43 -4.52 1.83
C ARG A 50 -2.72 -4.87 1.09
N CYS A 51 -2.71 -5.92 0.27
CA CYS A 51 -3.92 -6.38 -0.39
C CYS A 51 -4.98 -6.82 0.61
N ALA A 52 -4.63 -7.65 1.61
CA ALA A 52 -5.57 -8.05 2.65
C ALA A 52 -6.19 -6.85 3.37
N ALA A 53 -5.37 -5.87 3.76
CA ALA A 53 -5.82 -4.65 4.42
C ALA A 53 -6.77 -3.80 3.56
N LEU A 54 -6.44 -3.61 2.27
CA LEU A 54 -7.29 -2.87 1.34
C LEU A 54 -8.64 -3.58 1.14
N GLN A 55 -8.61 -4.90 0.91
CA GLN A 55 -9.84 -5.69 0.72
C GLN A 55 -10.74 -5.69 1.97
N LEU A 56 -10.18 -5.73 3.19
CA LEU A 56 -10.96 -5.59 4.43
C LEU A 56 -11.61 -4.21 4.56
N ASN A 57 -10.91 -3.14 4.15
CA ASN A 57 -11.50 -1.79 4.17
C ASN A 57 -12.66 -1.65 3.17
N VAL A 58 -12.51 -2.23 1.97
CA VAL A 58 -13.59 -2.28 0.97
C VAL A 58 -14.76 -3.12 1.47
N SER A 59 -14.48 -4.31 2.04
CA SER A 59 -15.51 -5.15 2.67
C SER A 59 -16.29 -4.38 3.74
N ALA A 60 -15.60 -3.73 4.67
CA ALA A 60 -16.23 -2.93 5.71
C ALA A 60 -17.06 -1.76 5.14
N LEU A 61 -16.61 -1.12 4.06
CA LEU A 61 -17.38 -0.08 3.36
C LEU A 61 -18.67 -0.63 2.75
N LEU A 62 -18.60 -1.76 2.06
CA LEU A 62 -19.76 -2.41 1.44
C LEU A 62 -20.76 -2.88 2.48
N GLN A 63 -20.27 -3.41 3.60
CA GLN A 63 -21.09 -3.79 4.74
C GLN A 63 -21.89 -2.59 5.28
N ARG A 64 -21.25 -1.42 5.45
CA ARG A 64 -21.93 -0.18 5.87
C ARG A 64 -22.94 0.33 4.84
N LYS A 65 -22.76 0.01 3.55
CA LYS A 65 -23.71 0.29 2.46
C LYS A 65 -24.83 -0.75 2.33
N GLY A 66 -24.85 -1.79 3.17
CA GLY A 66 -25.81 -2.89 3.10
C GLY A 66 -25.55 -3.91 1.99
N GLN A 67 -24.41 -3.82 1.30
CA GLN A 67 -24.04 -4.70 0.19
C GLN A 67 -23.34 -5.98 0.70
N LYS A 68 -24.09 -6.81 1.43
CA LYS A 68 -23.56 -7.98 2.16
C LYS A 68 -22.77 -8.97 1.30
N LYS A 69 -23.27 -9.32 0.10
CA LYS A 69 -22.60 -10.26 -0.81
C LYS A 69 -21.23 -9.71 -1.25
N GLY A 70 -21.20 -8.45 -1.70
CA GLY A 70 -19.95 -7.80 -2.07
C GLY A 70 -18.99 -7.72 -0.89
N ALA A 71 -19.47 -7.36 0.30
CA ALA A 71 -18.65 -7.34 1.51
C ALA A 71 -18.00 -8.71 1.79
N GLN A 72 -18.75 -9.81 1.66
CA GLN A 72 -18.24 -11.16 1.83
C GLN A 72 -17.22 -11.53 0.76
N ASP A 73 -17.47 -11.20 -0.51
CA ASP A 73 -16.55 -11.51 -1.61
C ASP A 73 -15.18 -10.84 -1.38
N PHE A 74 -15.17 -9.59 -0.91
CA PHE A 74 -13.96 -8.86 -0.55
C PHE A 74 -13.29 -9.39 0.73
N GLU A 75 -14.07 -9.81 1.74
CA GLU A 75 -13.53 -10.46 2.93
C GLU A 75 -12.82 -11.78 2.58
N ASN A 76 -13.41 -12.57 1.67
CA ASN A 76 -12.80 -13.82 1.20
C ASN A 76 -11.48 -13.56 0.47
N LEU A 77 -11.42 -12.52 -0.37
CA LEU A 77 -10.16 -12.10 -1.01
C LEU A 77 -9.13 -11.67 0.03
N ALA A 78 -9.53 -10.93 1.06
CA ALA A 78 -8.62 -10.55 2.13
C ALA A 78 -8.04 -11.77 2.86
N GLN A 79 -8.89 -12.72 3.24
CA GLN A 79 -8.49 -13.97 3.89
C GLN A 79 -7.52 -14.77 3.01
N HIS A 80 -7.76 -14.82 1.69
CA HIS A 80 -6.85 -15.46 0.73
C HIS A 80 -5.45 -14.83 0.78
N PHE A 81 -5.34 -13.50 0.75
CA PHE A 81 -4.05 -12.83 0.87
C PHE A 81 -3.38 -13.02 2.24
N MET A 82 -4.17 -13.11 3.32
CA MET A 82 -3.63 -13.42 4.64
C MET A 82 -3.00 -14.82 4.67
N VAL A 83 -3.61 -15.81 4.03
CA VAL A 83 -3.04 -17.15 3.88
C VAL A 83 -1.76 -17.11 3.06
N LEU A 84 -1.75 -16.41 1.91
CA LEU A 84 -0.53 -16.25 1.11
C LEU A 84 0.61 -15.56 1.87
N SER A 85 0.30 -14.55 2.69
CA SER A 85 1.30 -13.93 3.57
C SER A 85 1.79 -14.88 4.64
N GLU A 86 0.91 -15.71 5.21
CA GLU A 86 1.26 -16.63 6.26
C GLU A 86 2.19 -17.74 5.77
N GLU A 87 1.94 -18.27 4.57
CA GLU A 87 2.84 -19.21 3.90
C GLU A 87 4.23 -18.60 3.68
N ASN A 88 4.28 -17.34 3.27
CA ASN A 88 5.53 -16.64 3.04
C ASN A 88 6.29 -16.35 4.35
N GLU A 89 5.60 -15.99 5.44
CA GLU A 89 6.21 -15.88 6.78
C GLU A 89 6.81 -17.22 7.25
N ARG A 90 6.11 -18.34 7.02
CA ARG A 90 6.64 -19.68 7.33
C ARG A 90 7.91 -19.98 6.55
N GLU A 91 7.94 -19.65 5.26
CA GLU A 91 9.13 -19.87 4.42
C GLU A 91 10.32 -19.01 4.90
N ILE A 92 10.07 -17.76 5.29
CA ILE A 92 11.08 -16.88 5.87
C ILE A 92 11.66 -17.47 7.16
N ASP A 93 10.79 -17.89 8.09
CA ASP A 93 11.20 -18.50 9.35
C ASP A 93 12.06 -19.75 9.12
N GLN A 94 11.64 -20.63 8.21
CA GLN A 94 12.38 -21.83 7.83
C GLN A 94 13.77 -21.50 7.28
N LYS A 95 13.86 -20.53 6.36
CA LYS A 95 15.13 -20.07 5.79
C LYS A 95 16.06 -19.45 6.84
N ARG A 96 15.50 -18.88 7.91
CA ARG A 96 16.24 -18.31 9.04
C ARG A 96 16.54 -19.33 10.15
N GLY A 97 16.17 -20.60 9.98
CA GLY A 97 16.36 -21.64 11.00
C GLY A 97 15.48 -21.45 12.25
N MET A 98 14.39 -20.69 12.14
CA MET A 98 13.46 -20.40 13.22
C MET A 98 12.25 -21.34 13.17
N LYS A 99 11.66 -21.63 14.34
CA LYS A 99 10.40 -22.38 14.40
C LYS A 99 9.23 -21.45 14.09
N SER A 100 8.49 -21.74 13.03
CA SER A 100 7.26 -21.00 12.70
C SER A 100 6.19 -21.22 13.76
N LYS A 101 5.85 -20.15 14.49
CA LYS A 101 4.80 -20.14 15.51
C LYS A 101 4.02 -18.84 15.41
N GLU A 102 2.71 -18.92 15.59
CA GLU A 102 1.81 -17.75 15.56
C GLU A 102 1.92 -16.88 14.28
N THR A 103 2.36 -17.44 13.15
CA THR A 103 2.55 -16.73 11.87
C THR A 103 1.29 -16.00 11.42
N MET A 104 0.11 -16.64 11.52
CA MET A 104 -1.16 -15.97 11.21
C MET A 104 -1.46 -14.78 12.15
N LYS A 105 -1.05 -14.85 13.41
CA LYS A 105 -1.22 -13.74 14.37
C LYS A 105 -0.32 -12.55 13.98
N THR A 106 0.89 -12.83 13.52
CA THR A 106 1.80 -11.81 12.95
C THR A 106 1.18 -11.17 11.71
N VAL A 107 0.69 -11.99 10.78
CA VAL A 107 -0.04 -11.51 9.58
C VAL A 107 -1.22 -10.63 9.97
N SER A 108 -2.10 -11.09 10.87
CA SER A 108 -3.25 -10.30 11.33
C SER A 108 -2.85 -8.95 11.95
N ARG A 109 -1.77 -8.89 12.72
CA ARG A 109 -1.25 -7.62 13.27
C ARG A 109 -0.74 -6.69 12.17
N ASN A 110 0.01 -7.23 11.21
CA ASN A 110 0.55 -6.46 10.09
C ASN A 110 -0.59 -5.91 9.22
N VAL A 111 -1.59 -6.74 8.92
CA VAL A 111 -2.80 -6.35 8.19
C VAL A 111 -3.57 -5.27 8.94
N ALA A 112 -3.76 -5.40 10.26
CA ALA A 112 -4.44 -4.39 11.07
C ALA A 112 -3.70 -3.03 11.00
N ASN A 113 -2.37 -3.04 11.15
CA ASN A 113 -1.57 -1.81 11.07
C ASN A 113 -1.72 -1.11 9.71
N VAL A 114 -1.63 -1.88 8.61
CA VAL A 114 -1.75 -1.32 7.25
C VAL A 114 -3.19 -0.92 6.93
N SER A 115 -4.17 -1.62 7.50
CA SER A 115 -5.60 -1.32 7.35
C SER A 115 -5.95 0.08 7.85
N GLU A 116 -5.36 0.52 8.96
CA GLU A 116 -5.56 1.88 9.47
C GLU A 116 -5.12 2.96 8.46
N VAL A 117 -4.02 2.71 7.75
CA VAL A 117 -3.50 3.66 6.76
C VAL A 117 -4.42 3.74 5.54
N TYR A 118 -4.91 2.61 5.03
CA TYR A 118 -5.92 2.61 3.97
C TYR A 118 -7.23 3.24 4.41
N SER A 119 -7.69 2.94 5.63
CA SER A 119 -8.91 3.53 6.19
C SER A 119 -8.82 5.05 6.25
N LYS A 120 -7.67 5.58 6.72
CA LYS A 120 -7.38 7.01 6.72
C LYS A 120 -7.41 7.57 5.31
N ARG A 121 -6.71 6.96 4.36
CA ARG A 121 -6.66 7.43 2.97
C ARG A 121 -8.04 7.46 2.30
N MET A 122 -8.85 6.42 2.50
CA MET A 122 -10.22 6.35 1.97
C MET A 122 -11.12 7.44 2.57
N ARG A 123 -10.99 7.74 3.88
CA ARG A 123 -11.69 8.87 4.52
C ARG A 123 -11.23 10.21 3.96
N ASP A 124 -9.92 10.38 3.78
CA ASP A 124 -9.34 11.60 3.20
C ASP A 124 -9.82 11.80 1.75
N ASN A 125 -9.96 10.73 0.96
CA ASN A 125 -10.51 10.80 -0.39
C ASN A 125 -12.00 11.16 -0.37
N PHE A 126 -12.79 10.53 0.51
CA PHE A 126 -14.20 10.83 0.67
C PHE A 126 -14.44 12.30 1.06
N ALA A 127 -13.65 12.84 1.99
CA ALA A 127 -13.73 14.24 2.39
C ALA A 127 -13.45 15.22 1.24
N LYS A 128 -12.60 14.84 0.28
CA LYS A 128 -12.23 15.67 -0.87
C LYS A 128 -13.17 15.53 -2.06
N ARG A 129 -13.73 14.33 -2.29
CA ARG A 129 -14.39 13.97 -3.56
C ARG A 129 -15.79 13.39 -3.40
N GLY A 130 -16.22 13.07 -2.18
CA GLY A 130 -17.46 12.34 -1.91
C GLY A 130 -17.39 10.84 -2.23
N GLU A 131 -16.22 10.33 -2.64
CA GLU A 131 -16.01 8.93 -2.98
C GLU A 131 -14.85 8.32 -2.17
N TYR A 132 -15.01 7.08 -1.71
CA TYR A 132 -14.00 6.43 -0.86
C TYR A 132 -12.80 5.88 -1.65
N ILE A 133 -13.00 5.47 -2.91
CA ILE A 133 -11.98 4.87 -3.78
C ILE A 133 -11.78 5.71 -5.05
N VAL A 134 -12.89 6.04 -5.73
CA VAL A 134 -12.86 6.69 -7.05
C VAL A 134 -12.15 8.05 -6.96
N GLY A 135 -11.24 8.30 -7.91
CA GLY A 135 -10.45 9.53 -8.00
C GLY A 135 -9.19 9.56 -7.13
N ASP A 136 -8.88 8.49 -6.39
CA ASP A 136 -7.56 8.24 -5.82
C ASP A 136 -6.83 7.18 -6.66
N THR A 137 -5.88 7.63 -7.47
CA THR A 137 -5.17 6.80 -8.44
C THR A 137 -4.44 5.61 -7.81
N GLN A 138 -3.98 5.76 -6.57
CA GLN A 138 -3.29 4.69 -5.87
C GLN A 138 -4.28 3.65 -5.33
N LEU A 139 -5.39 4.08 -4.72
CA LEU A 139 -6.43 3.16 -4.27
C LEU A 139 -7.02 2.38 -5.46
N GLU A 140 -7.30 3.05 -6.57
CA GLU A 140 -7.83 2.42 -7.78
C GLU A 140 -6.86 1.38 -8.38
N SER A 141 -5.59 1.75 -8.56
CA SER A 141 -4.59 0.86 -9.14
C SER A 141 -4.27 -0.35 -8.24
N GLU A 142 -4.12 -0.13 -6.94
CA GLU A 142 -3.84 -1.21 -6.00
C GLU A 142 -5.04 -2.14 -5.83
N LEU A 143 -6.26 -1.61 -5.76
CA LEU A 143 -7.47 -2.42 -5.69
C LEU A 143 -7.63 -3.28 -6.96
N ALA A 144 -7.40 -2.69 -8.14
CA ALA A 144 -7.44 -3.43 -9.40
C ALA A 144 -6.45 -4.59 -9.41
N GLU A 145 -5.24 -4.38 -8.88
CA GLU A 145 -4.23 -5.44 -8.79
C GLU A 145 -4.61 -6.52 -7.77
N CYS A 146 -5.12 -6.13 -6.59
CA CYS A 146 -5.51 -7.04 -5.53
C CYS A 146 -6.78 -7.86 -5.87
N ASN A 147 -7.56 -7.47 -6.88
CA ASN A 147 -8.75 -8.23 -7.28
C ASN A 147 -8.42 -9.51 -8.06
N VAL A 148 -7.16 -9.72 -8.44
CA VAL A 148 -6.73 -10.90 -9.20
C VAL A 148 -5.53 -11.57 -8.53
N PRO A 149 -5.73 -12.35 -7.44
CA PRO A 149 -4.65 -12.89 -6.62
C PRO A 149 -3.58 -13.68 -7.40
N GLU A 150 -3.97 -14.46 -8.40
CA GLU A 150 -3.03 -15.21 -9.24
C GLU A 150 -2.11 -14.32 -10.07
N GLN A 151 -2.68 -13.26 -10.68
CA GLN A 151 -1.88 -12.28 -11.44
C GLN A 151 -1.01 -11.46 -10.50
N PHE A 152 -1.54 -11.10 -9.33
CA PHE A 152 -0.79 -10.40 -8.29
C PHE A 152 0.42 -11.22 -7.84
N LYS A 153 0.22 -12.49 -7.47
CA LYS A 153 1.28 -13.41 -7.07
C LYS A 153 2.36 -13.54 -8.15
N LYS A 154 1.95 -13.67 -9.42
CA LYS A 154 2.90 -13.70 -10.54
C LYS A 154 3.70 -12.41 -10.61
N LYS A 155 3.06 -11.24 -10.59
CA LYS A 155 3.74 -9.94 -10.68
C LYS A 155 4.63 -9.67 -9.45
N ALA A 156 4.22 -10.09 -8.27
CA ALA A 156 4.94 -9.86 -7.02
C ALA A 156 6.15 -10.80 -6.83
N SER A 157 6.13 -11.97 -7.48
CA SER A 157 7.24 -12.94 -7.49
C SER A 157 8.25 -12.72 -8.63
N MET A 158 7.89 -11.94 -9.66
CA MET A 158 8.82 -11.54 -10.72
C MET A 158 9.81 -10.49 -10.19
N ASN A 159 11.10 -10.77 -10.36
CA ASN A 159 12.21 -9.84 -10.13
C ASN A 159 12.60 -9.18 -11.45
#